data_AF-A0A957WQ41-F1
#
_entry.id   AF-A0A957WQ41-F1
#
_cell.length_a   1.000
_cell.length_b   1.000
_cell.length_c   1.000
_cell.angle_alpha   90.00
_cell.angle_beta   90.00
_cell.angle_gamma   90.00
#
_symmetry.space_group_name_H-M   'P 1'
#
loop_
_entity.id
_entity.type
_entity.pdbx_description
1 polymer ?
#
loop_
_entity_poly.entity_id
_entity_poly.type
_entity_poly.pdbx_seq_one_letter_code
_entity_poly.pdbx_strand_id
1 'polypeptide(L)'
;KELQRRLARAEFTHMLNQVHTVKGINVVALKVDVPDVAMLREMSDWFRDKLGSAVVVLGTVSDDKPVIIATVTDDLIKRGLHAGKLVKAVAAVVGGGGGGRPNMAQAGGRDPSRLDEALAQVDGLVDESVN
;
A
#
# COMPACT_ATOMS: atom_id res chain seq x y z
N LYS A 1 6.89 -5.00 -21.17
CA LYS A 1 7.16 -5.39 -19.76
C LYS A 1 8.41 -4.70 -19.21
N GLU A 2 9.55 -4.75 -19.90
CA GLU A 2 10.80 -4.11 -19.43
C GLU A 2 10.71 -2.57 -19.32
N LEU A 3 10.12 -1.89 -20.31
CA LEU A 3 9.94 -0.44 -20.26
C LEU A 3 9.11 0.01 -19.05
N GLN A 4 8.00 -0.68 -18.78
CA GLN A 4 7.12 -0.40 -17.63
C GLN A 4 7.85 -0.57 -16.31
N ARG A 5 8.62 -1.66 -16.16
CA ARG A 5 9.45 -1.90 -14.98
C ARG A 5 10.50 -0.80 -14.79
N ARG A 6 11.10 -0.31 -15.88
CA ARG A 6 12.09 0.78 -15.84
C ARG A 6 11.46 2.09 -15.37
N LEU A 7 10.25 2.41 -15.85
CA LEU A 7 9.50 3.59 -15.43
C LEU A 7 9.12 3.50 -13.95
N ALA A 8 8.53 2.39 -13.53
CA ALA A 8 8.20 2.14 -12.13
C ALA A 8 9.43 2.24 -11.20
N ARG A 9 10.62 1.85 -11.68
CA ARG A 9 11.86 1.97 -10.90
C ARG A 9 12.33 3.42 -10.74
N ALA A 10 12.15 4.25 -11.75
CA ALA A 10 12.44 5.68 -11.67
C ALA A 10 11.48 6.37 -10.70
N GLU A 11 10.18 6.08 -10.82
CA GLU A 11 9.15 6.58 -9.89
C GLU A 11 9.41 6.15 -8.45
N PHE A 12 9.71 4.86 -8.22
CA PHE A 12 10.08 4.33 -6.91
C PHE A 12 11.18 5.18 -6.24
N THR A 13 12.23 5.52 -6.99
CA THR A 13 13.35 6.31 -6.46
C THR A 13 12.90 7.71 -6.01
N HIS A 14 11.97 8.33 -6.74
CA HIS A 14 11.40 9.61 -6.36
C HIS A 14 10.47 9.49 -5.14
N MET A 15 9.66 8.43 -5.10
CA MET A 15 8.70 8.16 -4.02
C MET A 15 9.36 7.82 -2.68
N LEU A 16 10.64 7.41 -2.66
CA LEU A 16 11.39 7.26 -1.41
C LEU A 16 11.43 8.54 -0.57
N ASN A 17 11.28 9.72 -1.19
CA ASN A 17 11.21 11.00 -0.47
C ASN A 17 9.83 11.26 0.16
N GLN A 18 8.83 10.45 -0.18
CA GLN A 18 7.46 10.54 0.37
C GLN A 18 7.24 9.54 1.51
N VAL A 19 8.28 8.78 1.89
CA VAL A 19 8.23 7.93 3.09
C VAL A 19 8.22 8.83 4.31
N HIS A 20 7.27 8.61 5.20
CA HIS A 20 7.17 9.32 6.47
C HIS A 20 7.01 8.34 7.63
N THR A 21 7.00 8.85 8.85
CA THR A 21 6.98 8.04 10.06
C THR A 21 5.74 8.30 10.89
N VAL A 22 5.06 7.22 11.31
CA VAL A 22 3.95 7.23 12.27
C VAL A 22 4.35 6.39 13.48
N LYS A 23 4.41 6.96 14.69
CA LYS A 23 4.79 6.24 15.93
C LYS A 23 6.09 5.41 15.79
N GLY A 24 7.09 5.95 15.09
CA GLY A 24 8.36 5.28 14.83
C GLY A 24 8.31 4.17 13.78
N ILE A 25 7.26 4.11 12.97
CA ILE A 25 7.07 3.14 11.88
C ILE A 25 7.14 3.87 10.55
N ASN A 26 7.94 3.38 9.60
CA ASN A 26 7.93 3.93 8.25
C ASN A 26 6.64 3.53 7.54
N VAL A 27 5.94 4.52 7.00
CA VAL A 27 4.68 4.34 6.28
C VAL A 27 4.85 4.87 4.85
N VAL A 28 4.31 4.12 3.90
CA VAL A 28 4.20 4.50 2.49
C VAL A 28 2.75 4.27 2.09
N ALA A 29 2.03 5.34 1.74
CA ALA A 29 0.62 5.28 1.35
C ALA A 29 0.41 6.09 0.07
N LEU A 30 0.63 5.47 -1.09
CA LEU A 30 0.75 6.20 -2.36
C LEU A 30 -0.11 5.59 -3.48
N LYS A 31 -0.66 6.47 -4.31
CA LYS A 31 -1.22 6.10 -5.60
C LYS A 31 -0.07 6.06 -6.62
N VAL A 32 -0.02 5.00 -7.42
CA VAL A 32 1.01 4.78 -8.44
C VAL A 32 0.34 4.46 -9.77
N ASP A 33 1.00 4.80 -10.87
CA ASP A 33 0.51 4.51 -12.22
C ASP A 33 1.15 3.22 -12.74
N VAL A 34 0.53 2.10 -12.39
CA VAL A 34 0.99 0.77 -12.81
C VAL A 34 -0.17 -0.06 -13.36
N PRO A 35 0.11 -0.92 -14.37
CA PRO A 35 -0.95 -1.56 -15.15
C PRO A 35 -1.71 -2.64 -14.37
N ASP A 36 -1.08 -3.27 -13.39
CA ASP A 36 -1.62 -4.44 -12.71
C ASP A 36 -1.12 -4.60 -11.27
N VAL A 37 -1.75 -5.54 -10.57
CA VAL A 37 -1.39 -5.92 -9.19
C VAL A 37 0.02 -6.52 -9.08
N ALA A 38 0.53 -7.17 -10.14
CA ALA A 38 1.84 -7.81 -10.08
C ALA A 38 2.93 -6.73 -9.94
N MET A 39 2.79 -5.62 -10.70
CA MET A 39 3.68 -4.47 -10.56
C MET A 39 3.49 -3.74 -9.22
N LEU A 40 2.25 -3.58 -8.73
CA LEU A 40 2.01 -3.04 -7.38
C LEU A 40 2.75 -3.84 -6.30
N ARG A 41 2.68 -5.17 -6.40
CA ARG A 41 3.35 -6.09 -5.47
C ARG A 41 4.86 -5.93 -5.53
N GLU A 42 5.42 -5.94 -6.74
CA GLU A 42 6.86 -5.77 -6.92
C GLU A 42 7.34 -4.41 -6.38
N MET A 43 6.60 -3.32 -6.62
CA MET A 43 6.91 -2.01 -6.01
C MET A 43 6.84 -2.05 -4.48
N SER A 44 5.82 -2.71 -3.91
CA SER A 44 5.69 -2.85 -2.46
C SER A 44 6.86 -3.61 -1.83
N ASP A 45 7.38 -4.62 -2.54
CA ASP A 45 8.56 -5.36 -2.10
C ASP A 45 9.83 -4.49 -2.20
N TRP A 46 9.98 -3.65 -3.23
CA TRP A 46 11.10 -2.71 -3.30
C TRP A 46 11.14 -1.72 -2.14
N PHE A 47 9.99 -1.20 -1.70
CA PHE A 47 9.92 -0.34 -0.52
C PHE A 47 10.34 -1.10 0.74
N ARG A 48 9.83 -2.32 0.93
CA ARG A 48 10.20 -3.16 2.09
C ARG A 48 11.68 -3.48 2.11
N ASP A 49 12.25 -3.89 0.97
CA ASP A 49 13.68 -4.18 0.85
C ASP A 49 14.54 -2.95 1.14
N LYS A 50 14.09 -1.76 0.73
CA LYS A 50 14.82 -0.51 0.94
C LYS A 50 14.72 0.02 2.38
N LEU A 51 13.57 -0.16 3.02
CA LEU A 51 13.26 0.42 4.33
C LEU A 51 13.52 -0.56 5.50
N GLY A 52 13.54 -1.87 5.24
CA GLY A 52 13.74 -2.94 6.23
C GLY A 52 12.52 -3.19 7.12
N SER A 53 12.00 -2.14 7.76
CA SER A 53 10.78 -2.14 8.56
C SER A 53 9.83 -1.06 8.05
N ALA A 54 8.67 -1.47 7.54
CA ALA A 54 7.69 -0.54 6.95
C ALA A 54 6.28 -1.14 6.82
N VAL A 55 5.28 -0.26 6.86
CA VAL A 55 3.93 -0.49 6.31
C VAL A 55 3.87 0.16 4.93
N VAL A 56 3.52 -0.61 3.90
CA VAL A 56 3.42 -0.12 2.53
C VAL A 56 2.03 -0.41 2.00
N VAL A 57 1.28 0.63 1.64
CA VAL A 57 -0.04 0.57 1.03
C VAL A 57 0.03 1.31 -0.30
N LEU A 58 -0.12 0.59 -1.41
CA LEU A 58 -0.08 1.17 -2.76
C LEU A 58 -1.41 0.95 -3.46
N GLY A 59 -1.88 1.96 -4.17
CA GLY A 59 -3.09 1.92 -4.98
C GLY A 59 -2.82 2.25 -6.44
N THR A 60 -3.55 1.61 -7.35
CA THR A 60 -3.62 2.00 -8.77
C THR A 60 -5.07 1.95 -9.25
N VAL A 61 -5.36 2.56 -10.40
CA VAL A 61 -6.61 2.37 -11.13
C VAL A 61 -6.32 1.49 -12.33
N SER A 62 -6.90 0.31 -12.37
CA SER A 62 -6.75 -0.67 -13.46
C SER A 62 -8.14 -1.04 -13.96
N ASP A 63 -8.37 -0.92 -15.26
CA ASP A 63 -9.69 -1.12 -15.89
C ASP A 63 -10.82 -0.35 -15.18
N ASP A 64 -10.60 0.94 -14.93
CA ASP A 64 -11.49 1.86 -14.20
C ASP A 64 -11.84 1.44 -12.76
N LYS A 65 -11.08 0.49 -12.19
CA LYS A 65 -11.29 0.00 -10.83
C LYS A 65 -10.06 0.24 -9.95
N PRO A 66 -10.26 0.74 -8.72
CA PRO A 66 -9.20 0.74 -7.71
C PRO A 66 -8.69 -0.67 -7.45
N VAL A 67 -7.37 -0.83 -7.41
CA VAL A 67 -6.68 -2.01 -6.92
C VAL A 67 -5.68 -1.55 -5.86
N ILE A 68 -5.71 -2.18 -4.70
CA ILE A 68 -4.91 -1.79 -3.54
C ILE A 68 -4.14 -3.00 -3.03
N ILE A 69 -2.86 -2.82 -2.72
CA ILE A 69 -2.05 -3.79 -1.99
C ILE A 69 -1.57 -3.18 -0.69
N ALA A 70 -1.55 -3.97 0.38
CA ALA A 70 -0.92 -3.63 1.64
C ALA A 70 0.11 -4.70 1.99
N THR A 71 1.30 -4.29 2.43
CA THR A 71 2.33 -5.14 2.98
C THR A 71 2.84 -4.59 4.31
N VAL A 72 3.16 -5.50 5.23
CA VAL A 72 3.62 -5.18 6.58
C VAL A 72 4.78 -6.12 6.90
N THR A 73 5.88 -5.58 7.40
CA THR A 73 7.06 -6.37 7.81
C THR A 73 6.82 -7.13 9.11
N ASP A 74 7.50 -8.26 9.30
CA ASP A 74 7.21 -9.21 10.38
C ASP A 74 7.39 -8.62 11.79
N ASP A 75 8.31 -7.67 11.96
CA ASP A 75 8.51 -6.95 13.21
C ASP A 75 7.29 -6.08 13.57
N LEU A 76 6.64 -5.49 12.57
CA LEU A 76 5.45 -4.67 12.74
C LEU A 76 4.19 -5.52 12.94
N ILE A 77 4.13 -6.70 12.33
CA ILE A 77 3.05 -7.67 12.61
C ILE A 77 3.05 -8.07 14.08
N LYS A 78 4.24 -8.31 14.66
CA LYS A 78 4.41 -8.60 16.09
C LYS A 78 3.98 -7.43 16.99
N ARG A 79 3.96 -6.20 16.45
CA ARG A 79 3.45 -5.00 17.12
C ARG A 79 1.95 -4.78 16.96
N GLY A 80 1.22 -5.72 16.34
CA GLY A 80 -0.24 -5.67 16.20
C GLY A 80 -0.76 -5.24 14.82
N LEU A 81 0.12 -4.82 13.91
CA LEU A 81 -0.27 -4.45 12.55
C LEU A 81 -0.66 -5.66 11.71
N HIS A 82 -1.58 -5.47 10.77
CA HIS A 82 -2.07 -6.55 9.92
C HIS A 82 -2.48 -6.03 8.54
N ALA A 83 -1.77 -6.43 7.49
CA ALA A 83 -2.02 -6.00 6.11
C ALA A 83 -3.49 -6.22 5.68
N GLY A 84 -4.06 -7.39 6.01
CA GLY A 84 -5.47 -7.68 5.73
C GLY A 84 -6.48 -6.73 6.37
N LYS A 85 -6.20 -6.19 7.58
CA LYS A 85 -7.08 -5.22 8.23
C LYS A 85 -6.95 -3.85 7.56
N LEU A 86 -5.71 -3.42 7.29
CA LEU A 86 -5.41 -2.17 6.60
C LEU A 86 -6.10 -2.12 5.23
N VAL A 87 -5.88 -3.13 4.39
CA VAL A 87 -6.43 -3.14 3.02
C VAL A 87 -7.96 -3.15 3.03
N LYS A 88 -8.59 -3.83 4.01
CA LYS A 88 -10.04 -3.90 4.14
C LYS A 88 -10.64 -2.53 4.50
N ALA A 89 -10.02 -1.81 5.42
CA ALA A 89 -10.44 -0.46 5.82
C ALA A 89 -10.29 0.52 4.65
N VAL A 90 -9.12 0.54 3.99
CA VAL A 90 -8.86 1.40 2.81
C VAL A 90 -9.84 1.08 1.68
N ALA A 91 -10.05 -0.20 1.36
CA ALA A 91 -10.93 -0.60 0.26
C ALA A 91 -12.40 -0.23 0.50
N ALA A 92 -12.85 -0.16 1.75
CA ALA A 92 -14.23 0.23 2.06
C ALA A 92 -14.54 1.66 1.57
N VAL A 93 -13.57 2.58 1.62
CA VAL A 93 -13.70 3.97 1.15
C VAL A 93 -14.00 4.02 -0.35
N VAL A 94 -13.34 3.17 -1.14
CA VAL A 94 -13.57 3.07 -2.59
C VAL A 94 -14.73 2.13 -2.96
N GLY A 95 -15.63 1.83 -2.02
CA GLY A 95 -16.79 0.96 -2.25
C GLY A 95 -16.42 -0.50 -2.52
N GLY A 96 -15.31 -0.94 -1.94
CA GLY A 96 -14.62 -2.18 -2.22
C GLY A 96 -14.49 -3.13 -1.03
N GLY A 97 -13.69 -4.17 -1.24
CA GLY A 97 -13.37 -5.17 -0.23
C GLY A 97 -12.16 -6.00 -0.62
N GLY A 98 -11.63 -6.74 0.34
CA GLY A 98 -10.46 -7.57 0.13
C GLY A 98 -10.00 -8.28 1.39
N GLY A 99 -8.79 -8.82 1.32
CA GLY A 99 -8.19 -9.58 2.40
C GLY A 99 -6.85 -10.19 2.04
N GLY A 100 -6.32 -10.99 2.95
CA GLY A 100 -5.03 -11.64 2.78
C GLY A 100 -4.43 -12.02 4.11
N ARG A 101 -3.12 -12.27 4.07
CA ARG A 101 -2.33 -12.68 5.23
C ARG A 101 -1.91 -11.45 6.05
N PRO A 102 -1.43 -11.64 7.31
CA PRO A 102 -0.94 -10.54 8.13
C PRO A 102 0.17 -9.71 7.47
N ASN A 103 1.04 -10.34 6.70
CA ASN A 103 2.17 -9.70 6.03
C ASN A 103 1.82 -9.07 4.68
N MET A 104 0.74 -9.53 4.04
CA MET A 104 0.37 -9.05 2.70
C MET A 104 -1.09 -9.33 2.39
N ALA A 105 -1.78 -8.31 1.88
CA ALA A 105 -3.17 -8.38 1.50
C ALA A 105 -3.46 -7.53 0.26
N GLN A 106 -4.56 -7.85 -0.40
CA GLN A 106 -5.02 -7.15 -1.59
C GLN A 106 -6.52 -6.88 -1.49
N ALA A 107 -6.92 -5.77 -2.07
CA ALA A 107 -8.33 -5.43 -2.27
C ALA A 107 -8.57 -4.77 -3.63
N GLY A 108 -9.85 -4.71 -4.00
CA GLY A 108 -10.32 -3.92 -5.13
C GLY A 108 -11.52 -3.06 -4.73
N GLY A 109 -11.79 -2.04 -5.53
CA GLY A 109 -12.90 -1.10 -5.32
C GLY A 109 -13.75 -0.89 -6.56
N ARG A 110 -14.72 0.02 -6.44
CA ARG A 110 -15.62 0.44 -7.53
C ARG A 110 -15.49 1.92 -7.86
N ASP A 111 -15.02 2.73 -6.91
CA ASP A 111 -14.93 4.18 -7.07
C ASP A 111 -13.46 4.64 -7.13
N PRO A 112 -12.89 4.83 -8.34
CA PRO A 112 -11.53 5.33 -8.50
C PRO A 112 -11.35 6.79 -8.05
N SER A 113 -12.41 7.58 -7.97
CA SER A 113 -12.32 9.00 -7.56
C SER A 113 -11.97 9.16 -6.08
N ARG A 114 -12.22 8.12 -5.27
CA ARG A 114 -11.97 8.11 -3.82
C ARG A 114 -10.67 7.42 -3.42
N LEU A 115 -9.84 7.02 -4.39
CA LEU A 115 -8.60 6.29 -4.08
C LEU A 115 -7.63 7.15 -3.25
N ASP A 116 -7.50 8.44 -3.56
CA ASP A 116 -6.63 9.34 -2.82
C ASP A 116 -7.13 9.56 -1.38
N GLU A 117 -8.44 9.70 -1.20
CA GLU A 117 -9.10 9.73 0.13
C GLU A 117 -8.83 8.45 0.92
N ALA A 118 -8.93 7.29 0.26
CA ALA A 118 -8.73 5.99 0.89
C ALA A 118 -7.30 5.82 1.41
N LEU A 119 -6.31 6.20 0.60
CA LEU A 119 -4.89 6.11 0.97
C LEU A 119 -4.53 7.07 2.11
N ALA A 120 -5.16 8.24 2.18
CA ALA A 120 -4.95 9.21 3.25
C ALA A 120 -5.35 8.68 4.64
N GLN A 121 -6.19 7.65 4.73
CA GLN A 121 -6.58 7.04 6.02
C GLN A 121 -5.52 6.11 6.62
N VAL A 122 -4.51 5.70 5.83
CA VAL A 122 -3.53 4.70 6.26
C VAL A 122 -2.79 5.11 7.53
N ASP A 123 -2.42 6.39 7.66
CA ASP A 123 -1.71 6.89 8.83
C ASP A 123 -2.50 6.72 10.12
N GLY A 124 -3.80 7.07 10.09
CA GLY A 124 -4.69 6.88 11.24
C GLY A 124 -4.86 5.41 11.60
N LEU A 125 -5.01 4.54 10.59
CA LEU A 125 -5.15 3.09 10.80
C LEU A 125 -3.87 2.47 11.39
N VAL A 126 -2.69 2.96 10.98
CA VAL A 126 -1.41 2.53 11.55
C VAL A 126 -1.28 2.99 13.00
N ASP A 127 -1.64 4.25 13.29
CA ASP A 127 -1.61 4.80 14.65
C ASP A 127 -2.50 4.00 15.61
N GLU A 128 -3.76 3.76 15.21
CA GLU A 128 -4.74 2.99 15.99
C GLU A 128 -4.32 1.54 16.25
N SER A 129 -3.59 0.92 15.31
CA SER A 129 -3.20 -0.49 15.40
C SER A 129 -2.04 -0.77 16.37
N VAL A 130 -1.32 0.27 16.79
CA VAL A 130 -0.12 0.14 17.65
C VAL A 130 -0.26 0.84 19.00
N ASN A 131 -1.45 1.34 19.32
CA ASN A 131 -1.82 1.87 20.64
C ASN A 131 -2.33 0.76 21.58
#